data_AF-A0A1M2UVQ0-F1
#
_entry.id   AF-A0A1M2UVQ0-F1
#
_cell.length_a   1.000
_cell.length_b   1.000
_cell.length_c   1.000
_cell.angle_alpha   90.00
_cell.angle_beta   90.00
_cell.angle_gamma   90.00
#
_symmetry.space_group_name_H-M   'P 1'
#
loop_
_entity.id
_entity.type
_entity.pdbx_description
1 polymer ?
#
loop_
_entity_poly.entity_id
_entity_poly.type
_entity_poly.pdbx_seq_one_letter_code
_entity_poly.pdbx_strand_id
1 'polypeptide(L)'
;MSIRPIAAGLLFTLIPWTVAADHKTFSLYTFDSPPYQQANPIPGGPEATGETVETIRCAMEHAGAQVNIRLMPQNRARFALQRQLVDGYFAVDPSPDLDEAAEISHPVALEKWYWFYLGQRPDPTTAKIGVVGGSNEEVWLIQNGFEPFVTVSSTEQLPALLKRQRIDLALMDQQVMETLREDSPALGQTLNREFLRYAPLHLYLNRRFVSEHPGVLTRFNRQLPACMEQHMLLSADEYQHVAGQARGLIQDLEQRLNLAQAIHQGPVYDSFTEILTQDTLWQALAPEQPTPLASEILGLPASQALKQWQDEQGGLVTELLLTDNKGALVAMSQLSSDYWQGDEPKFQEIAVETERGMERKSDLWISPIRYDASTRQFQIIVSVPIPLKEPNNGLEGILAMGLAIEKTLHNYERLARARSEQVAMELPVAE
;
A
#
# COMPACT_ATOMS: atom_id res chain seq x y z
N MET A 1 -75.48 28.10 38.19
CA MET A 1 -74.01 28.02 38.36
C MET A 1 -73.55 26.68 37.82
N SER A 2 -72.92 26.66 36.65
CA SER A 2 -72.39 25.46 35.99
C SER A 2 -70.89 25.65 35.84
N ILE A 3 -70.10 24.79 36.49
CA ILE A 3 -68.64 24.84 36.49
C ILE A 3 -68.17 23.83 35.43
N ARG A 4 -67.49 24.33 34.39
CA ARG A 4 -66.79 23.54 33.39
C ARG A 4 -65.38 23.19 33.91
N PRO A 5 -64.88 21.95 33.76
CA PRO A 5 -63.48 21.66 34.00
C PRO A 5 -62.65 21.99 32.75
N ILE A 6 -61.55 22.73 32.95
CA ILE A 6 -60.54 23.03 31.94
C ILE A 6 -59.54 21.86 31.94
N ALA A 7 -59.43 21.15 30.82
CA ALA A 7 -58.37 20.17 30.60
C ALA A 7 -57.10 20.91 30.15
N ALA A 8 -56.04 20.87 30.97
CA ALA A 8 -54.71 21.35 30.61
C ALA A 8 -53.95 20.23 29.90
N GLY A 9 -53.72 20.40 28.59
CA GLY A 9 -52.85 19.52 27.81
C GLY A 9 -51.39 19.89 28.01
N LEU A 10 -50.60 18.97 28.58
CA LEU A 10 -49.14 19.07 28.67
C LEU A 10 -48.54 18.75 27.30
N LEU A 11 -47.96 19.76 26.66
CA LEU A 11 -47.18 19.62 25.43
C LEU A 11 -45.76 19.15 25.80
N PHE A 12 -45.43 17.87 25.56
CA PHE A 12 -44.06 17.38 25.65
C PHE A 12 -43.26 17.86 24.43
N THR A 13 -42.48 18.92 24.58
CA THR A 13 -41.48 19.33 23.59
C THR A 13 -40.30 18.37 23.66
N LEU A 14 -40.24 17.43 22.73
CA LEU A 14 -39.04 16.63 22.44
C LEU A 14 -37.95 17.58 21.93
N ILE A 15 -37.01 17.94 22.81
CA ILE A 15 -35.77 18.62 22.43
C ILE A 15 -34.89 17.54 21.78
N PRO A 16 -34.56 17.62 20.48
CA PRO A 16 -33.57 16.73 19.90
C PRO A 16 -32.23 17.01 20.58
N TRP A 17 -31.71 16.04 21.30
CA TRP A 17 -30.32 16.05 21.77
C TRP A 17 -29.45 15.93 20.52
N THR A 18 -29.02 17.05 19.96
CA THR A 18 -27.88 17.06 19.05
C THR A 18 -26.68 16.64 19.89
N VAL A 19 -26.33 15.36 19.84
CA VAL A 19 -25.02 14.89 20.28
C VAL A 19 -24.02 15.54 19.33
N ALA A 20 -23.46 16.69 19.72
CA ALA A 20 -22.25 17.18 19.11
C ALA A 20 -21.18 16.13 19.42
N ALA A 21 -20.71 15.42 18.41
CA ALA A 21 -19.54 14.57 18.54
C ALA A 21 -18.36 15.49 18.90
N ASP A 22 -17.96 15.49 20.16
CA ASP A 22 -16.76 16.20 20.61
C ASP A 22 -15.55 15.51 19.98
N HIS A 23 -15.02 16.11 18.91
CA HIS A 23 -13.85 15.58 18.22
C HIS A 23 -12.62 15.79 19.09
N LYS A 24 -12.08 14.70 19.64
CA LYS A 24 -10.84 14.74 20.41
C LYS A 24 -9.67 15.08 19.48
N THR A 25 -8.86 16.07 19.86
CA THR A 25 -7.68 16.50 19.09
C THR A 25 -6.42 15.81 19.61
N PHE A 26 -5.72 15.05 18.76
CA PHE A 26 -4.50 14.33 19.11
C PHE A 26 -3.27 15.12 18.68
N SER A 27 -2.28 15.24 19.55
CA SER A 27 -1.00 15.86 19.22
C SER A 27 -0.07 14.83 18.59
N LEU A 28 0.27 15.01 17.31
CA LEU A 28 1.18 14.15 16.58
C LEU A 28 2.43 14.89 16.15
N TYR A 29 3.57 14.22 16.20
CA TYR A 29 4.80 14.70 15.58
C TYR A 29 5.08 13.98 14.26
N THR A 30 5.79 14.69 13.38
CA THR A 30 6.46 14.15 12.19
C THR A 30 7.70 15.00 11.92
N PHE A 31 8.42 14.78 10.83
CA PHE A 31 9.62 15.52 10.44
C PHE A 31 9.44 16.18 9.07
N ASP A 32 10.40 16.98 8.64
CA ASP A 32 10.37 17.58 7.31
C ASP A 32 10.94 16.59 6.27
N SER A 33 10.13 16.23 5.27
CA SER A 33 10.46 15.34 4.16
C SER A 33 9.46 15.53 3.00
N PRO A 34 9.60 16.59 2.19
CA PRO A 34 8.82 16.79 0.98
C PRO A 34 8.93 15.59 0.01
N PRO A 35 7.86 15.20 -0.71
CA PRO A 35 6.50 15.78 -0.69
C PRO A 35 5.58 15.19 0.41
N TYR A 36 6.07 14.24 1.21
CA TYR A 36 5.28 13.45 2.15
C TYR A 36 4.79 14.26 3.36
N GLN A 37 5.69 15.04 3.94
CA GLN A 37 5.40 15.93 5.06
C GLN A 37 6.31 17.16 5.00
N GLN A 38 5.73 18.35 5.06
CA GLN A 38 6.47 19.60 5.00
C GLN A 38 5.72 20.72 5.71
N ALA A 39 6.42 21.82 5.95
CA ALA A 39 5.80 22.99 6.58
C ALA A 39 4.74 23.57 5.64
N ASN A 40 3.57 23.93 6.18
CA ASN A 40 2.57 24.62 5.37
C ASN A 40 2.99 26.08 5.16
N PRO A 41 3.17 26.54 3.91
CA PRO A 41 3.55 27.91 3.65
C PRO A 41 2.41 28.92 3.87
N ILE A 42 1.16 28.46 4.04
CA ILE A 42 -0.02 29.32 4.16
C ILE A 42 -0.22 29.77 5.62
N PRO A 43 -0.16 31.09 5.92
CA PRO A 43 -0.41 31.60 7.26
C PRO A 43 -1.83 31.30 7.75
N GLY A 44 -1.95 30.81 8.99
CA GLY A 44 -3.25 30.47 9.60
C GLY A 44 -3.85 29.14 9.14
N GLY A 45 -3.20 28.43 8.22
CA GLY A 45 -3.50 27.04 7.90
C GLY A 45 -2.92 26.06 8.93
N PRO A 46 -3.14 24.75 8.75
CA PRO A 46 -2.51 23.75 9.61
C PRO A 46 -0.98 23.80 9.48
N GLU A 47 -0.23 23.51 10.54
CA GLU A 47 1.24 23.69 10.58
C GLU A 47 2.00 22.79 9.58
N ALA A 48 1.48 21.59 9.28
CA ALA A 48 2.07 20.65 8.34
C ALA A 48 1.13 20.33 7.17
N THR A 49 1.69 19.97 6.02
CA THR A 49 0.98 19.50 4.82
C THR A 49 1.81 18.41 4.12
N GLY A 50 1.25 17.70 3.15
CA GLY A 50 1.93 16.65 2.38
C GLY A 50 1.14 15.35 2.33
N GLU A 51 1.58 14.42 1.47
CA GLU A 51 0.84 13.19 1.18
C GLU A 51 0.55 12.33 2.42
N THR A 52 1.57 12.10 3.25
CA THR A 52 1.42 11.32 4.48
C THR A 52 0.63 12.11 5.53
N VAL A 53 0.80 13.44 5.59
CA VAL A 53 0.02 14.29 6.49
C VAL A 53 -1.48 14.18 6.21
N GLU A 54 -1.88 14.25 4.94
CA GLU A 54 -3.29 14.15 4.54
C GLU A 54 -3.82 12.71 4.72
N THR A 55 -3.00 11.69 4.49
CA THR A 55 -3.34 10.29 4.82
C THR A 55 -3.70 10.15 6.30
N ILE A 56 -2.86 10.68 7.20
CA ILE A 56 -3.09 10.63 8.65
C ILE A 56 -4.39 11.37 9.01
N ARG A 57 -4.62 12.56 8.45
CA ARG A 57 -5.84 13.34 8.72
C ARG A 57 -7.09 12.61 8.29
N CYS A 58 -7.13 12.13 7.05
CA CYS A 58 -8.24 11.36 6.51
C CYS A 58 -8.57 10.15 7.40
N ALA A 59 -7.56 9.34 7.73
CA ALA A 59 -7.79 8.12 8.51
C ALA A 59 -8.20 8.42 9.97
N MET A 60 -7.66 9.48 10.58
CA MET A 60 -8.05 9.90 11.94
C MET A 60 -9.45 10.50 11.98
N GLU A 61 -9.83 11.32 11.00
CA GLU A 61 -11.17 11.90 10.88
C GLU A 61 -12.22 10.79 10.79
N HIS A 62 -12.02 9.81 9.91
CA HIS A 62 -12.88 8.64 9.80
C HIS A 62 -12.81 7.69 11.01
N ALA A 63 -11.76 7.78 11.83
CA ALA A 63 -11.67 7.09 13.12
C ALA A 63 -12.38 7.84 14.27
N GLY A 64 -12.92 9.03 14.01
CA GLY A 64 -13.62 9.88 14.97
C GLY A 64 -12.72 10.81 15.77
N ALA A 65 -11.54 11.16 15.24
CA ALA A 65 -10.54 12.00 15.90
C ALA A 65 -10.06 13.13 14.99
N GLN A 66 -9.60 14.22 15.59
CA GLN A 66 -8.86 15.26 14.90
C GLN A 66 -7.39 15.20 15.30
N VAL A 67 -6.50 15.77 14.49
CA VAL A 67 -5.07 15.78 14.76
C VAL A 67 -4.51 17.19 14.66
N ASN A 68 -3.61 17.51 15.58
CA ASN A 68 -2.70 18.63 15.49
C ASN A 68 -1.30 18.06 15.20
N ILE A 69 -0.82 18.28 13.98
CA ILE A 69 0.45 17.73 13.49
C ILE A 69 1.52 18.81 13.51
N ARG A 70 2.66 18.53 14.13
CA ARG A 70 3.82 19.43 14.16
C ARG A 70 5.08 18.78 13.62
N LEU A 71 5.88 19.57 12.90
CA LEU A 71 7.21 19.15 12.48
C LEU A 71 8.20 19.21 13.64
N MET A 72 9.03 18.20 13.75
CA MET A 72 9.97 18.01 14.84
C MET A 72 11.20 17.24 14.33
N PRO A 73 12.43 17.59 14.75
CA PRO A 73 13.60 16.75 14.47
C PRO A 73 13.37 15.32 14.95
N GLN A 74 13.66 14.33 14.11
CA GLN A 74 13.29 12.91 14.32
C GLN A 74 13.76 12.37 15.68
N ASN A 75 15.00 12.64 16.06
CA ASN A 75 15.54 12.26 17.38
C ASN A 75 14.72 12.82 18.55
N ARG A 76 14.22 14.06 18.42
CA ARG A 76 13.38 14.69 19.44
C ARG A 76 11.95 14.12 19.41
N ALA A 77 11.40 13.82 18.24
CA ALA A 77 10.09 13.18 18.12
C ALA A 77 10.09 11.77 18.75
N ARG A 78 11.10 10.96 18.43
CA ARG A 78 11.35 9.63 19.01
C ARG A 78 11.46 9.71 20.53
N PHE A 79 12.30 10.62 21.05
CA PHE A 79 12.45 10.82 22.48
C PHE A 79 11.13 11.25 23.15
N ALA A 80 10.38 12.17 22.53
CA ALA A 80 9.10 12.63 23.07
C ALA A 80 8.08 11.49 23.15
N LEU A 81 7.98 10.64 22.12
CA LEU A 81 7.09 9.49 22.13
C LEU A 81 7.47 8.48 23.21
N GLN A 82 8.76 8.11 23.31
CA GLN A 82 9.26 7.20 24.34
C GLN A 82 9.01 7.71 25.77
N ARG A 83 9.04 9.04 25.95
CA ARG A 83 8.74 9.70 27.21
C ARG A 83 7.26 10.01 27.42
N GLN A 84 6.39 9.56 26.52
CA GLN A 84 4.94 9.78 26.60
C GLN A 84 4.56 11.28 26.62
N LEU A 85 5.34 12.13 25.97
CA LEU A 85 5.15 13.59 25.90
C LEU A 85 4.32 14.03 24.68
N VAL A 86 3.98 13.09 23.81
CA VAL A 86 3.16 13.29 22.60
C VAL A 86 2.26 12.08 22.40
N ASP A 87 1.12 12.25 21.74
CA ASP A 87 0.16 11.16 21.54
C ASP A 87 0.63 10.18 20.46
N GLY A 88 1.38 10.67 19.47
CA GLY A 88 1.98 9.83 18.45
C GLY A 88 3.07 10.48 17.61
N TYR A 89 3.76 9.64 16.85
CA TYR A 89 4.82 10.00 15.90
C TYR A 89 4.68 9.13 14.66
N PHE A 90 4.64 9.72 13.46
CA PHE A 90 4.43 8.98 12.21
C PHE A 90 5.52 9.22 11.16
N ALA A 91 5.39 8.49 10.04
CA ALA A 91 6.37 8.37 8.98
C ALA A 91 7.66 7.67 9.46
N VAL A 92 7.51 6.64 10.31
CA VAL A 92 8.65 5.97 10.97
C VAL A 92 8.75 4.51 10.57
N ASP A 93 9.95 4.05 10.20
CA ASP A 93 10.24 2.62 9.98
C ASP A 93 10.24 1.89 11.35
N PRO A 94 9.77 0.64 11.43
CA PRO A 94 9.71 -0.06 12.71
C PRO A 94 11.08 -0.20 13.37
N SER A 95 11.10 -0.07 14.70
CA SER A 95 12.35 -0.27 15.47
C SER A 95 12.04 -0.86 16.84
N PRO A 96 12.92 -1.75 17.37
CA PRO A 96 12.69 -2.39 18.67
C PRO A 96 12.38 -1.39 19.80
N ASP A 97 13.10 -0.26 19.83
CA ASP A 97 12.93 0.78 20.85
C ASP A 97 11.57 1.50 20.80
N LEU A 98 10.93 1.57 19.63
CA LEU A 98 9.60 2.16 19.48
C LEU A 98 8.51 1.11 19.72
N ASP A 99 8.71 -0.11 19.23
CA ASP A 99 7.80 -1.24 19.46
C ASP A 99 7.66 -1.55 20.95
N GLU A 100 8.72 -1.35 21.74
CA GLU A 100 8.67 -1.48 23.19
C GLU A 100 7.87 -0.35 23.85
N ALA A 101 7.90 0.87 23.30
CA ALA A 101 7.35 2.07 23.94
C ALA A 101 5.92 2.43 23.53
N ALA A 102 5.47 2.00 22.35
CA ALA A 102 4.25 2.47 21.69
C ALA A 102 3.50 1.34 20.96
N GLU A 103 2.27 1.62 20.55
CA GLU A 103 1.48 0.77 19.66
C GLU A 103 1.64 1.25 18.21
N ILE A 104 1.80 0.33 17.27
CA ILE A 104 2.04 0.64 15.86
C ILE A 104 0.79 0.45 15.00
N SER A 105 0.55 1.33 14.03
CA SER A 105 -0.50 1.20 13.02
C SER A 105 -0.11 0.25 11.89
N HIS A 106 -1.05 -0.03 10.96
CA HIS A 106 -0.65 -0.45 9.61
C HIS A 106 0.14 0.68 8.91
N PRO A 107 0.93 0.39 7.87
CA PRO A 107 1.71 1.40 7.18
C PRO A 107 0.84 2.55 6.66
N VAL A 108 1.32 3.78 6.84
CA VAL A 108 0.69 5.04 6.43
C VAL A 108 1.37 5.66 5.21
N ALA A 109 2.55 5.17 4.86
CA ALA A 109 3.28 5.51 3.64
C ALA A 109 4.23 4.36 3.26
N LEU A 110 4.68 4.37 2.01
CA LEU A 110 5.67 3.43 1.49
C LEU A 110 6.76 4.21 0.77
N GLU A 111 7.94 4.29 1.38
CA GLU A 111 9.12 4.92 0.77
C GLU A 111 9.92 3.89 -0.03
N LYS A 112 10.68 4.38 -1.02
CA LYS A 112 11.60 3.57 -1.81
C LYS A 112 13.01 4.04 -1.54
N TRP A 113 13.77 3.25 -0.79
CA TRP A 113 15.12 3.64 -0.42
C TRP A 113 16.12 3.17 -1.48
N TYR A 114 17.01 4.08 -1.85
CA TYR A 114 18.06 3.82 -2.82
C TYR A 114 19.43 4.20 -2.26
N TRP A 115 20.42 3.43 -2.70
CA TRP A 115 21.80 3.84 -2.68
C TRP A 115 22.08 4.78 -3.85
N PHE A 116 22.56 5.98 -3.54
CA PHE A 116 22.97 6.98 -4.52
C PHE A 116 24.49 7.12 -4.55
N TYR A 117 25.08 7.13 -5.74
CA TYR A 117 26.53 7.18 -5.95
C TYR A 117 26.89 7.81 -7.29
N LEU A 118 28.17 8.15 -7.47
CA LEU A 118 28.70 8.63 -8.74
C LEU A 118 29.62 7.57 -9.35
N GLY A 119 29.52 7.37 -10.67
CA GLY A 119 30.38 6.42 -11.38
C GLY A 119 30.11 4.96 -11.01
N GLN A 120 31.16 4.18 -10.77
CA GLN A 120 31.02 2.76 -10.45
C GLN A 120 30.42 2.55 -9.06
N ARG A 121 29.53 1.55 -8.95
CA ARG A 121 28.89 1.15 -7.69
C ARG A 121 29.93 0.80 -6.62
N PRO A 122 30.01 1.55 -5.51
CA PRO A 122 30.83 1.18 -4.35
C PRO A 122 30.23 0.01 -3.59
N ASP A 123 31.07 -0.82 -2.99
CA ASP A 123 30.65 -1.85 -2.03
C ASP A 123 30.20 -1.19 -0.71
N PRO A 124 28.92 -1.32 -0.31
CA PRO A 124 28.41 -0.72 0.92
C PRO A 124 29.18 -1.08 2.19
N THR A 125 29.86 -2.24 2.24
CA THR A 125 30.60 -2.70 3.43
C THR A 125 31.92 -1.95 3.66
N THR A 126 32.43 -1.26 2.64
CA THR A 126 33.71 -0.53 2.71
C THR A 126 33.61 0.94 2.30
N ALA A 127 32.49 1.33 1.69
CA ALA A 127 32.22 2.68 1.22
C ALA A 127 32.04 3.67 2.37
N LYS A 128 32.39 4.94 2.12
CA LYS A 128 32.02 6.06 3.00
C LYS A 128 30.55 6.38 2.81
N ILE A 129 29.71 5.84 3.68
CA ILE A 129 28.25 6.07 3.65
C ILE A 129 27.91 7.39 4.33
N GLY A 130 27.17 8.25 3.63
CA GLY A 130 26.49 9.41 4.19
C GLY A 130 25.00 9.13 4.39
N VAL A 131 24.43 9.60 5.50
CA VAL A 131 23.00 9.50 5.82
C VAL A 131 22.54 10.72 6.63
N VAL A 132 21.24 10.98 6.70
CA VAL A 132 20.70 12.03 7.57
C VAL A 132 20.66 11.54 9.01
N GLY A 133 21.18 12.34 9.95
CA GLY A 133 21.20 11.97 11.36
C GLY A 133 19.81 11.94 11.99
N GLY A 134 19.49 10.85 12.68
CA GLY A 134 18.20 10.54 13.31
C GLY A 134 17.16 9.93 12.38
N SER A 135 17.49 9.70 11.11
CA SER A 135 16.53 9.24 10.11
C SER A 135 16.22 7.75 10.19
N ASN A 136 15.14 7.35 9.52
CA ASN A 136 14.77 5.94 9.39
C ASN A 136 15.92 5.15 8.75
N GLU A 137 16.57 5.73 7.76
CA GLU A 137 17.71 5.16 7.05
C GLU A 137 18.93 4.99 7.95
N GLU A 138 19.25 5.95 8.82
CA GLU A 138 20.37 5.82 9.78
C GLU A 138 20.10 4.67 10.76
N VAL A 139 18.90 4.63 11.32
CA VAL A 139 18.49 3.56 12.26
C VAL A 139 18.60 2.20 11.59
N TRP A 140 18.11 2.08 10.35
CA TRP A 140 18.19 0.84 9.59
C TRP A 140 19.63 0.43 9.29
N LEU A 141 20.51 1.37 8.90
CA LEU A 141 21.93 1.08 8.65
C LEU A 141 22.60 0.45 9.87
N ILE A 142 22.44 1.08 11.03
CA ILE A 142 23.05 0.63 12.28
C ILE A 142 22.52 -0.75 12.67
N GLN A 143 21.20 -0.97 12.55
CA GLN A 143 20.58 -2.28 12.85
C GLN A 143 21.07 -3.40 11.92
N ASN A 144 21.47 -3.07 10.69
CA ASN A 144 21.97 -4.02 9.72
C ASN A 144 23.51 -4.09 9.69
N GLY A 145 24.18 -3.53 10.70
CA GLY A 145 25.63 -3.65 10.88
C GLY A 145 26.48 -2.70 10.02
N PHE A 146 25.87 -1.69 9.40
CA PHE A 146 26.59 -0.62 8.73
C PHE A 146 26.91 0.52 9.72
N GLU A 147 28.11 1.08 9.61
CA GLU A 147 28.49 2.28 10.33
C GLU A 147 28.49 3.47 9.37
N PRO A 148 27.56 4.44 9.49
CA PRO A 148 27.59 5.64 8.68
C PRO A 148 28.92 6.39 8.88
N PHE A 149 29.62 6.69 7.78
CA PHE A 149 30.87 7.45 7.82
C PHE A 149 30.63 8.91 8.22
N VAL A 150 29.52 9.49 7.76
CA VAL A 150 29.11 10.85 8.12
C VAL A 150 27.59 10.94 8.21
N THR A 151 27.13 11.66 9.23
CA THR A 151 25.72 12.00 9.39
C THR A 151 25.55 13.49 9.15
N VAL A 152 24.53 13.85 8.37
CA VAL A 152 24.23 15.25 8.03
C VAL A 152 22.96 15.71 8.74
N SER A 153 22.83 17.02 8.93
CA SER A 153 21.66 17.60 9.58
C SER A 153 20.50 17.92 8.63
N SER A 154 20.72 17.86 7.32
CA SER A 154 19.71 18.16 6.30
C SER A 154 19.99 17.38 5.00
N THR A 155 18.93 17.04 4.26
CA THR A 155 18.98 16.16 3.08
C THR A 155 19.80 16.75 1.94
N GLU A 156 19.82 18.09 1.77
CA GLU A 156 20.56 18.80 0.71
C GLU A 156 22.08 18.62 0.81
N GLN A 157 22.58 18.23 1.99
CA GLN A 157 24.02 18.02 2.20
C GLN A 157 24.51 16.73 1.55
N LEU A 158 23.70 15.67 1.46
CA LEU A 158 24.13 14.39 0.91
C LEU A 158 24.54 14.49 -0.57
N PRO A 159 23.74 15.08 -1.47
CA PRO A 159 24.16 15.29 -2.85
C PRO A 159 25.44 16.12 -2.97
N ALA A 160 25.59 17.16 -2.14
CA ALA A 160 26.78 18.01 -2.13
C ALA A 160 28.05 17.24 -1.70
N LEU A 161 27.93 16.31 -0.75
CA LEU A 161 29.04 15.45 -0.31
C LEU A 161 29.43 14.43 -1.37
N LEU A 162 28.45 13.81 -2.05
CA LEU A 162 28.69 12.91 -3.19
C LEU A 162 29.46 13.64 -4.30
N LYS A 163 28.98 14.83 -4.72
CA LYS A 163 29.61 15.64 -5.77
C LYS A 163 31.06 16.03 -5.44
N ARG A 164 31.36 16.23 -4.15
CA ARG A 164 32.71 16.56 -3.66
C ARG A 164 33.56 15.33 -3.35
N GLN A 165 33.06 14.12 -3.64
CA GLN A 165 33.71 12.83 -3.36
C GLN A 165 34.13 12.70 -1.87
N ARG A 166 33.32 13.28 -0.97
CA ARG A 166 33.52 13.18 0.49
C ARG A 166 32.87 11.94 1.06
N ILE A 167 31.82 11.46 0.39
CA ILE A 167 31.16 10.17 0.60
C ILE A 167 31.12 9.44 -0.73
N ASP A 168 31.08 8.12 -0.67
CA ASP A 168 30.98 7.25 -1.84
C ASP A 168 29.52 6.84 -2.08
N LEU A 169 28.74 6.73 -1.00
CA LEU A 169 27.33 6.36 -1.01
C LEU A 169 26.50 7.30 -0.16
N ALA A 170 25.31 7.65 -0.65
CA ALA A 170 24.24 8.21 0.17
C ALA A 170 23.06 7.24 0.20
N LEU A 171 22.46 7.04 1.39
CA LEU A 171 21.19 6.32 1.52
C LEU A 171 20.07 7.33 1.76
N MET A 172 19.04 7.28 0.92
CA MET A 172 17.88 8.18 1.01
C MET A 172 16.67 7.63 0.25
N ASP A 173 15.48 8.15 0.54
CA ASP A 173 14.30 7.98 -0.29
C ASP A 173 14.48 8.54 -1.73
N GLN A 174 13.85 7.85 -2.69
CA GLN A 174 13.87 8.19 -4.11
C GLN A 174 13.28 9.57 -4.41
N GLN A 175 12.07 9.86 -3.93
CA GLN A 175 11.36 11.09 -4.27
C GLN A 175 12.05 12.29 -3.64
N VAL A 176 12.53 12.16 -2.39
CA VAL A 176 13.33 13.19 -1.73
C VAL A 176 14.58 13.52 -2.56
N MET A 177 15.28 12.52 -3.09
CA MET A 177 16.45 12.76 -3.95
C MET A 177 16.07 13.41 -5.28
N GLU A 178 14.93 13.04 -5.87
CA GLU A 178 14.45 13.61 -7.12
C GLU A 178 14.13 15.09 -6.97
N THR A 179 13.43 15.51 -5.90
CA THR A 179 13.19 16.92 -5.60
C THR A 179 14.49 17.71 -5.46
N LEU A 180 15.48 17.18 -4.74
CA LEU A 180 16.79 17.82 -4.59
C LEU A 180 17.57 17.97 -5.90
N ARG A 181 17.35 17.06 -6.87
CA ARG A 181 17.96 17.15 -8.20
C ARG A 181 17.31 18.22 -9.06
N GLU A 182 15.99 18.41 -8.95
CA GLU A 182 15.27 19.47 -9.66
C GLU A 182 15.76 20.86 -9.21
N ASP A 183 15.99 21.03 -7.90
CA ASP A 183 16.52 22.26 -7.33
C ASP A 183 18.01 22.50 -7.67
N SER A 184 18.72 21.46 -8.12
CA SER A 184 20.15 21.53 -8.45
C SER A 184 20.54 20.65 -9.64
N PRO A 185 20.26 21.10 -10.89
CA PRO A 185 20.43 20.30 -12.11
C PRO A 185 21.85 19.74 -12.33
N ALA A 186 22.86 20.40 -11.78
CA ALA A 186 24.27 19.99 -11.86
C ALA A 186 24.59 18.69 -11.09
N LEU A 187 23.66 18.15 -10.31
CA LEU A 187 23.73 16.83 -9.67
C LEU A 187 23.16 15.71 -10.57
N GLY A 188 22.27 16.05 -11.50
CA GLY A 188 21.40 15.07 -12.15
C GLY A 188 22.03 14.25 -13.27
N GLN A 189 23.15 14.67 -13.88
CA GLN A 189 23.70 13.99 -15.07
C GLN A 189 24.65 12.82 -14.74
N THR A 190 25.07 12.64 -13.48
CA THR A 190 26.06 11.61 -13.10
C THR A 190 25.65 10.78 -11.88
N LEU A 191 24.45 11.01 -11.34
CA LEU A 191 23.95 10.32 -10.17
C LEU A 191 23.34 8.97 -10.56
N ASN A 192 24.04 7.90 -10.19
CA ASN A 192 23.52 6.55 -10.26
C ASN A 192 22.73 6.22 -8.99
N ARG A 193 21.76 5.31 -9.14
CA ARG A 193 20.96 4.80 -8.02
C ARG A 193 20.87 3.28 -8.08
N GLU A 194 20.74 2.66 -6.91
CA GLU A 194 20.43 1.24 -6.77
C GLU A 194 19.38 1.05 -5.69
N PHE A 195 18.28 0.39 -6.05
CA PHE A 195 17.21 0.09 -5.12
C PHE A 195 17.73 -0.77 -3.97
N LEU A 196 17.43 -0.35 -2.74
CA LEU A 196 17.76 -1.09 -1.54
C LEU A 196 16.55 -1.88 -1.04
N ARG A 197 15.46 -1.18 -0.72
CA ARG A 197 14.25 -1.76 -0.15
C ARG A 197 13.06 -0.82 -0.26
N TYR A 198 11.88 -1.41 -0.09
CA TYR A 198 10.69 -0.68 0.33
C TYR A 198 10.75 -0.47 1.86
N ALA A 199 10.41 0.72 2.30
CA ALA A 199 10.32 1.06 3.72
C ALA A 199 8.87 1.40 4.06
N PRO A 200 8.13 0.48 4.69
CA PRO A 200 6.80 0.78 5.18
C PRO A 200 6.91 1.66 6.42
N LEU A 201 6.33 2.85 6.32
CA LEU A 201 6.36 3.81 7.41
C LEU A 201 5.04 3.79 8.15
N HIS A 202 5.12 3.86 9.48
CA HIS A 202 3.98 3.68 10.36
C HIS A 202 3.68 4.93 11.19
N LEU A 203 2.51 4.94 11.79
CA LEU A 203 2.18 5.77 12.94
C LEU A 203 2.37 4.95 14.21
N TYR A 204 3.19 5.46 15.13
CA TYR A 204 3.24 4.98 16.50
C TYR A 204 2.38 5.87 17.40
N LEU A 205 1.54 5.23 18.21
CA LEU A 205 0.71 5.85 19.22
C LEU A 205 1.17 5.45 20.62
N ASN A 206 1.17 6.41 21.53
CA ASN A 206 1.43 6.18 22.94
C ASN A 206 0.48 5.11 23.51
N ARG A 207 1.00 4.11 24.25
CA ARG A 207 0.17 3.04 24.83
C ARG A 207 -0.91 3.53 25.78
N ARG A 208 -0.58 4.50 26.63
CA ARG A 208 -1.55 5.11 27.54
C ARG A 208 -2.71 5.70 26.73
N PHE A 209 -2.37 6.40 25.66
CA PHE A 209 -3.34 6.99 24.76
C PHE A 209 -4.26 5.93 24.13
N VAL A 210 -3.69 4.86 23.56
CA VAL A 210 -4.49 3.77 22.96
C VAL A 210 -5.41 3.11 24.01
N SER A 211 -4.94 2.97 25.26
CA SER A 211 -5.75 2.42 26.35
C SER A 211 -6.91 3.33 26.76
N GLU A 212 -6.74 4.65 26.70
CA GLU A 212 -7.78 5.65 26.99
C GLU A 212 -8.78 5.81 25.82
N HIS A 213 -8.44 5.29 24.64
CA HIS A 213 -9.22 5.41 23.39
C HIS A 213 -9.40 4.06 22.68
N PRO A 214 -10.13 3.10 23.27
CA PRO A 214 -10.26 1.76 22.71
C PRO A 214 -10.86 1.78 21.30
N GLY A 215 -10.24 1.00 20.41
CA GLY A 215 -10.65 0.84 19.02
C GLY A 215 -10.30 1.99 18.08
N VAL A 216 -9.66 3.07 18.55
CA VAL A 216 -9.22 4.16 17.64
C VAL A 216 -8.23 3.66 16.60
N LEU A 217 -7.24 2.86 17.02
CA LEU A 217 -6.23 2.29 16.13
C LEU A 217 -6.84 1.30 15.13
N THR A 218 -7.78 0.47 15.57
CA THR A 218 -8.51 -0.46 14.69
C THR A 218 -9.32 0.29 13.63
N ARG A 219 -10.06 1.34 14.03
CA ARG A 219 -10.79 2.18 13.08
C ARG A 219 -9.84 2.90 12.14
N PHE A 220 -8.77 3.49 12.64
CA PHE A 220 -7.72 4.14 11.84
C PHE A 220 -7.17 3.18 10.77
N ASN A 221 -6.72 2.00 11.17
CA ASN A 221 -6.16 0.99 10.27
C ASN A 221 -7.14 0.56 9.17
N ARG A 222 -8.43 0.51 9.45
CA ARG A 222 -9.47 0.16 8.47
C ARG A 222 -9.66 1.22 7.38
N GLN A 223 -9.35 2.48 7.67
CA GLN A 223 -9.56 3.58 6.72
C GLN A 223 -8.35 3.85 5.82
N LEU A 224 -7.16 3.36 6.22
CA LEU A 224 -5.92 3.60 5.48
C LEU A 224 -6.00 3.24 3.98
N PRO A 225 -6.55 2.09 3.55
CA PRO A 225 -6.61 1.76 2.13
C PRO A 225 -7.32 2.82 1.27
N ALA A 226 -8.42 3.38 1.77
CA ALA A 226 -9.16 4.43 1.07
C ALA A 226 -8.42 5.78 1.13
N CYS A 227 -7.80 6.11 2.25
CA CYS A 227 -7.05 7.37 2.43
C CYS A 227 -5.72 7.40 1.69
N MET A 228 -5.18 6.23 1.27
CA MET A 228 -3.87 6.11 0.61
C MET A 228 -3.94 5.87 -0.90
N GLU A 229 -5.14 5.67 -1.47
CA GLU A 229 -5.30 5.15 -2.84
C GLU A 229 -4.58 5.97 -3.92
N GLN A 230 -4.48 7.29 -3.73
CA GLN A 230 -3.83 8.20 -4.69
C GLN A 230 -2.29 8.19 -4.63
N HIS A 231 -1.70 7.73 -3.53
CA HIS A 231 -0.26 7.86 -3.26
C HIS A 231 0.50 6.52 -3.36
N MET A 232 -0.21 5.43 -3.68
CA MET A 232 0.35 4.07 -3.77
C MET A 232 0.36 3.54 -5.21
N LEU A 233 0.73 4.39 -6.17
CA LEU A 233 0.73 4.04 -7.59
C LEU A 233 2.12 3.56 -8.05
N LEU A 234 2.11 2.61 -8.99
CA LEU A 234 3.32 2.23 -9.72
C LEU A 234 3.70 3.36 -10.68
N SER A 235 5.01 3.61 -10.82
CA SER A 235 5.50 4.42 -11.95
C SER A 235 5.20 3.72 -13.28
N ALA A 236 5.21 4.46 -14.39
CA ALA A 236 4.96 3.89 -15.72
C ALA A 236 5.90 2.73 -16.05
N ASP A 237 7.16 2.85 -15.67
CA ASP A 237 8.20 1.86 -15.89
C ASP A 237 8.00 0.60 -15.03
N GLU A 238 7.67 0.76 -13.74
CA GLU A 238 7.31 -0.34 -12.85
C GLU A 238 6.06 -1.07 -13.35
N TYR A 239 5.05 -0.32 -13.80
CA TYR A 239 3.83 -0.87 -14.38
C TYR A 239 4.14 -1.77 -15.58
N GLN A 240 4.99 -1.32 -16.52
CA GLN A 240 5.36 -2.13 -17.68
C GLN A 240 6.12 -3.40 -17.29
N HIS A 241 7.03 -3.30 -16.30
CA HIS A 241 7.73 -4.48 -15.80
C HIS A 241 6.78 -5.49 -15.17
N VAL A 242 5.91 -5.03 -14.27
CA VAL A 242 4.90 -5.87 -13.62
C VAL A 242 4.01 -6.53 -14.68
N ALA A 243 3.53 -5.78 -15.67
CA ALA A 243 2.70 -6.31 -16.74
C ALA A 243 3.44 -7.40 -17.54
N GLY A 244 4.74 -7.20 -17.83
CA GLY A 244 5.58 -8.21 -18.48
C GLY A 244 5.71 -9.49 -17.65
N GLN A 245 6.02 -9.36 -16.36
CA GLN A 245 6.16 -10.48 -15.44
C GLN A 245 4.85 -11.25 -15.26
N ALA A 246 3.74 -10.53 -15.07
CA ALA A 246 2.42 -11.12 -14.90
C ALA A 246 1.98 -11.91 -16.15
N ARG A 247 2.22 -11.39 -17.36
CA ARG A 247 1.93 -12.14 -18.59
C ARG A 247 2.71 -13.45 -18.66
N GLY A 248 3.98 -13.47 -18.27
CA GLY A 248 4.78 -14.69 -18.22
C GLY A 248 4.25 -15.70 -17.20
N LEU A 249 3.85 -15.23 -16.01
CA LEU A 249 3.23 -16.06 -14.97
C LEU A 249 1.91 -16.66 -15.43
N ILE A 250 1.04 -15.87 -16.06
CA ILE A 250 -0.25 -16.31 -16.58
C ILE A 250 -0.05 -17.36 -17.68
N GLN A 251 0.90 -17.15 -18.59
CA GLN A 251 1.23 -18.13 -19.63
C GLN A 251 1.74 -19.47 -19.05
N ASP A 252 2.53 -19.44 -17.98
CA ASP A 252 2.96 -20.67 -17.28
C ASP A 252 1.78 -21.38 -16.61
N LEU A 253 0.88 -20.63 -15.97
CA LEU A 253 -0.32 -21.18 -15.34
C LEU A 253 -1.25 -21.85 -16.37
N GLU A 254 -1.48 -21.22 -17.52
CA GLU A 254 -2.34 -21.74 -18.60
C GLU A 254 -1.82 -23.06 -19.21
N GLN A 255 -0.52 -23.35 -19.10
CA GLN A 255 0.03 -24.65 -19.52
C GLN A 255 -0.35 -25.80 -18.59
N ARG A 256 -0.74 -25.48 -17.35
CA ARG A 256 -1.07 -26.47 -16.31
C ARG A 256 -2.56 -26.59 -16.08
N LEU A 257 -3.28 -25.48 -16.17
CA LEU A 257 -4.71 -25.41 -15.87
C LEU A 257 -5.46 -24.74 -17.03
N ASN A 258 -6.48 -25.43 -17.54
CA ASN A 258 -7.42 -24.84 -18.47
C ASN A 258 -8.41 -23.97 -17.69
N LEU A 259 -8.16 -22.65 -17.64
CA LEU A 259 -8.95 -21.70 -16.85
C LEU A 259 -10.42 -21.64 -17.28
N ALA A 260 -10.71 -21.69 -18.59
CA ALA A 260 -12.09 -21.73 -19.07
C ALA A 260 -12.81 -22.99 -18.57
N GLN A 261 -12.17 -24.16 -18.64
CA GLN A 261 -12.74 -25.39 -18.10
C GLN A 261 -12.94 -25.32 -16.58
N ALA A 262 -12.00 -24.71 -15.85
CA ALA A 262 -12.13 -24.50 -14.42
C ALA A 262 -13.36 -23.67 -14.07
N ILE A 263 -13.66 -22.62 -14.83
CA ILE A 263 -14.87 -21.80 -14.66
C ILE A 263 -16.13 -22.67 -14.79
N HIS A 264 -16.21 -23.49 -15.85
CA HIS A 264 -17.37 -24.37 -16.10
C HIS A 264 -17.53 -25.51 -15.06
N GLN A 265 -16.51 -25.78 -14.26
CA GLN A 265 -16.53 -26.81 -13.21
C GLN A 265 -16.81 -26.26 -11.80
N GLY A 266 -16.76 -24.93 -11.63
CA GLY A 266 -17.09 -24.28 -10.37
C GLY A 266 -18.59 -24.20 -10.11
N PRO A 267 -18.99 -23.70 -8.93
CA PRO A 267 -20.39 -23.44 -8.62
C PRO A 267 -20.98 -22.40 -9.57
N VAL A 268 -22.20 -22.65 -10.04
CA VAL A 268 -22.93 -21.74 -10.93
C VAL A 268 -24.28 -21.42 -10.30
N TYR A 269 -24.59 -20.13 -10.22
CA TYR A 269 -25.90 -19.64 -9.80
C TYR A 269 -26.57 -18.88 -10.95
N ASP A 270 -27.84 -19.18 -11.18
CA ASP A 270 -28.60 -18.58 -12.27
C ASP A 270 -28.99 -17.13 -11.95
N SER A 271 -29.28 -16.84 -10.68
CA SER A 271 -29.74 -15.52 -10.26
C SER A 271 -28.67 -14.73 -9.50
N PHE A 272 -28.63 -13.43 -9.77
CA PHE A 272 -27.79 -12.49 -9.02
C PHE A 272 -28.15 -12.46 -7.53
N THR A 273 -29.43 -12.62 -7.19
CA THR A 273 -29.91 -12.69 -5.81
C THR A 273 -29.32 -13.86 -5.02
N GLU A 274 -29.14 -15.03 -5.65
CA GLU A 274 -28.49 -16.18 -5.01
C GLU A 274 -27.01 -15.90 -4.76
N ILE A 275 -26.31 -15.28 -5.72
CA ILE A 275 -24.91 -14.88 -5.56
C ILE A 275 -24.76 -13.96 -4.34
N LEU A 276 -25.57 -12.91 -4.24
CA LEU A 276 -25.54 -11.98 -3.09
C LEU A 276 -25.93 -12.65 -1.77
N THR A 277 -26.79 -13.66 -1.80
CA THR A 277 -27.14 -14.43 -0.61
C THR A 277 -25.95 -15.23 -0.11
N GLN A 278 -25.23 -15.90 -1.02
CA GLN A 278 -24.01 -16.62 -0.67
C GLN A 278 -22.90 -15.67 -0.19
N ASP A 279 -22.79 -14.51 -0.83
CA ASP A 279 -21.82 -13.49 -0.44
C ASP A 279 -22.05 -12.97 0.98
N THR A 280 -23.30 -12.69 1.35
CA THR A 280 -23.65 -12.28 2.73
C THR A 280 -23.29 -13.35 3.76
N LEU A 281 -23.51 -14.63 3.42
CA LEU A 281 -23.13 -15.75 4.29
C LEU A 281 -21.61 -15.90 4.38
N TRP A 282 -20.90 -15.62 3.29
CA TRP A 282 -19.45 -15.67 3.21
C TRP A 282 -18.79 -14.64 4.11
N GLN A 283 -19.17 -13.37 3.95
CA GLN A 283 -18.63 -12.25 4.73
C GLN A 283 -18.92 -12.36 6.23
N ALA A 284 -19.95 -13.11 6.63
CA ALA A 284 -20.26 -13.33 8.03
C ALA A 284 -19.29 -14.29 8.75
N LEU A 285 -18.53 -15.10 8.00
CA LEU A 285 -17.65 -16.13 8.55
C LEU A 285 -16.18 -15.97 8.14
N ALA A 286 -15.92 -15.41 6.95
CA ALA A 286 -14.57 -15.10 6.49
C ALA A 286 -14.04 -13.82 7.14
N PRO A 287 -12.71 -13.71 7.36
CA PRO A 287 -11.66 -14.68 7.04
C PRO A 287 -11.44 -15.78 8.10
N GLU A 288 -12.17 -15.76 9.22
CA GLU A 288 -11.90 -16.63 10.36
C GLU A 288 -12.19 -18.10 10.07
N GLN A 289 -13.26 -18.39 9.32
CA GLN A 289 -13.69 -19.75 8.98
C GLN A 289 -14.27 -19.81 7.57
N PRO A 290 -13.93 -20.85 6.77
CA PRO A 290 -14.55 -21.04 5.47
C PRO A 290 -16.02 -21.46 5.63
N THR A 291 -16.88 -20.92 4.79
CA THR A 291 -18.27 -21.40 4.64
C THR A 291 -18.30 -22.78 3.97
N PRO A 292 -19.44 -23.48 3.95
CA PRO A 292 -19.59 -24.71 3.16
C PRO A 292 -19.26 -24.51 1.68
N LEU A 293 -19.72 -23.40 1.08
CA LEU A 293 -19.42 -23.05 -0.31
C LEU A 293 -17.93 -22.75 -0.50
N ALA A 294 -17.30 -22.00 0.42
CA ALA A 294 -15.87 -21.73 0.36
C ALA A 294 -15.05 -23.02 0.45
N SER A 295 -15.46 -23.93 1.33
CA SER A 295 -14.82 -25.25 1.50
C SER A 295 -14.99 -26.12 0.25
N GLU A 296 -16.16 -26.07 -0.39
CA GLU A 296 -16.41 -26.73 -1.67
C GLU A 296 -15.47 -26.20 -2.75
N ILE A 297 -15.42 -24.87 -2.94
CA ILE A 297 -14.58 -24.22 -3.94
C ILE A 297 -13.10 -24.54 -3.69
N LEU A 298 -12.60 -24.42 -2.46
CA LEU A 298 -11.20 -24.77 -2.10
C LEU A 298 -10.90 -26.25 -2.36
N GLY A 299 -11.91 -27.11 -2.26
CA GLY A 299 -11.82 -28.54 -2.52
C GLY A 299 -11.76 -28.91 -4.01
N LEU A 300 -12.09 -27.98 -4.92
CA LEU A 300 -12.10 -28.26 -6.36
C LEU A 300 -10.69 -28.55 -6.89
N PRO A 301 -10.54 -29.44 -7.89
CA PRO A 301 -9.25 -29.72 -8.52
C PRO A 301 -8.56 -28.45 -9.07
N ALA A 302 -9.34 -27.51 -9.60
CA ALA A 302 -8.83 -26.22 -10.09
C ALA A 302 -8.21 -25.40 -8.95
N SER A 303 -8.90 -25.24 -7.82
CA SER A 303 -8.40 -24.52 -6.64
C SER A 303 -7.14 -25.15 -6.06
N GLN A 304 -7.09 -26.49 -5.99
CA GLN A 304 -5.89 -27.22 -5.56
C GLN A 304 -4.71 -27.00 -6.54
N ALA A 305 -4.97 -27.00 -7.84
CA ALA A 305 -3.96 -26.72 -8.86
C ALA A 305 -3.45 -25.26 -8.78
N LEU A 306 -4.34 -24.29 -8.59
CA LEU A 306 -3.99 -22.88 -8.36
C LEU A 306 -3.10 -22.74 -7.12
N LYS A 307 -3.47 -23.38 -6.01
CA LYS A 307 -2.69 -23.36 -4.77
C LYS A 307 -1.32 -24.00 -4.94
N GLN A 308 -1.25 -25.18 -5.55
CA GLN A 308 0.02 -25.84 -5.82
C GLN A 308 0.93 -24.96 -6.70
N TRP A 309 0.39 -24.40 -7.78
CA TRP A 309 1.17 -23.54 -8.67
C TRP A 309 1.63 -22.26 -7.97
N GLN A 310 0.79 -21.65 -7.13
CA GLN A 310 1.16 -20.50 -6.30
C GLN A 310 2.35 -20.83 -5.39
N ASP A 311 2.32 -21.98 -4.70
CA ASP A 311 3.39 -22.39 -3.77
C ASP A 311 4.73 -22.57 -4.49
N GLU A 312 4.70 -23.01 -5.74
CA GLU A 312 5.89 -23.14 -6.60
C GLU A 312 6.52 -21.79 -6.98
N GLN A 313 5.78 -20.67 -6.91
CA GLN A 313 6.29 -19.33 -7.23
C GLN A 313 7.16 -18.72 -6.13
N GLY A 314 7.49 -19.47 -5.07
CA GLY A 314 8.36 -19.01 -3.99
C GLY A 314 7.83 -17.76 -3.27
N GLY A 315 6.50 -17.61 -3.23
CA GLY A 315 5.79 -16.48 -2.64
C GLY A 315 5.91 -15.16 -3.41
N LEU A 316 6.19 -15.20 -4.72
CA LEU A 316 5.98 -14.07 -5.61
C LEU A 316 4.47 -13.85 -5.84
N VAL A 317 3.74 -14.92 -6.10
CA VAL A 317 2.28 -14.92 -6.18
C VAL A 317 1.72 -15.14 -4.78
N THR A 318 0.85 -14.23 -4.34
CA THR A 318 0.25 -14.24 -3.00
C THR A 318 -1.14 -14.84 -2.99
N GLU A 319 -1.90 -14.67 -4.07
CA GLU A 319 -3.25 -15.20 -4.23
C GLU A 319 -3.65 -15.34 -5.70
N LEU A 320 -4.62 -16.22 -5.96
CA LEU A 320 -5.26 -16.42 -7.26
C LEU A 320 -6.76 -16.57 -7.02
N LEU A 321 -7.54 -15.71 -7.65
CA LEU A 321 -8.99 -15.72 -7.64
C LEU A 321 -9.48 -15.84 -9.08
N LEU A 322 -10.27 -16.87 -9.36
CA LEU A 322 -10.91 -17.07 -10.65
C LEU A 322 -12.40 -16.86 -10.47
N THR A 323 -12.98 -15.96 -11.25
CA THR A 323 -14.42 -15.68 -11.24
C THR A 323 -15.08 -16.16 -12.52
N ASP A 324 -16.38 -16.38 -12.47
CA ASP A 324 -17.22 -16.41 -13.68
C ASP A 324 -17.45 -14.99 -14.24
N ASN A 325 -18.25 -14.90 -15.30
CA ASN A 325 -18.61 -13.64 -15.94
C ASN A 325 -19.59 -12.77 -15.13
N LYS A 326 -20.16 -13.27 -14.02
CA LYS A 326 -20.98 -12.49 -13.07
C LYS A 326 -20.15 -11.98 -11.89
N GLY A 327 -18.87 -12.36 -11.82
CA GLY A 327 -17.97 -12.01 -10.73
C GLY A 327 -18.06 -12.94 -9.54
N ALA A 328 -18.74 -14.08 -9.63
CA ALA A 328 -18.79 -15.08 -8.56
C ALA A 328 -17.54 -15.97 -8.60
N LEU A 329 -16.97 -16.27 -7.44
CA LEU A 329 -15.78 -17.13 -7.37
C LEU A 329 -16.08 -18.57 -7.79
N VAL A 330 -15.26 -19.10 -8.70
CA VAL A 330 -15.36 -20.48 -9.21
C VAL A 330 -14.14 -21.32 -8.86
N ALA A 331 -12.99 -20.69 -8.63
CA ALA A 331 -11.81 -21.32 -8.05
C ALA A 331 -10.97 -20.28 -7.30
N MET A 332 -10.27 -20.69 -6.26
CA MET A 332 -9.38 -19.81 -5.50
C MET A 332 -8.22 -20.59 -4.88
N SER A 333 -7.04 -19.99 -4.80
CA SER A 333 -5.88 -20.63 -4.16
C SER A 333 -5.93 -20.57 -2.63
N GLN A 334 -6.65 -19.60 -2.08
CA GLN A 334 -6.84 -19.39 -0.64
C GLN A 334 -8.20 -18.72 -0.37
N LEU A 335 -8.63 -18.71 0.89
CA LEU A 335 -9.91 -18.12 1.29
C LEU A 335 -9.92 -16.60 1.05
N SER A 336 -10.90 -16.13 0.28
CA SER A 336 -11.20 -14.70 0.09
C SER A 336 -12.08 -14.15 1.22
N SER A 337 -12.12 -12.82 1.34
CA SER A 337 -13.00 -12.10 2.27
C SER A 337 -14.50 -12.25 1.95
N ASP A 338 -14.80 -12.45 0.68
CA ASP A 338 -16.13 -12.36 0.10
C ASP A 338 -16.23 -13.28 -1.13
N TYR A 339 -17.46 -13.62 -1.53
CA TYR A 339 -17.73 -14.57 -2.61
C TYR A 339 -17.89 -13.86 -3.96
N TRP A 340 -18.56 -12.72 -3.96
CA TRP A 340 -18.81 -11.93 -5.14
C TRP A 340 -17.72 -10.86 -5.28
N GLN A 341 -17.12 -10.76 -6.45
CA GLN A 341 -16.00 -9.85 -6.75
C GLN A 341 -16.37 -8.82 -7.81
N GLY A 342 -17.64 -8.81 -8.26
CA GLY A 342 -18.10 -8.00 -9.39
C GLY A 342 -18.21 -6.50 -9.09
N ASP A 343 -18.26 -6.13 -7.81
CA ASP A 343 -18.22 -4.74 -7.33
C ASP A 343 -16.80 -4.20 -7.20
N GLU A 344 -15.78 -5.05 -7.30
CA GLU A 344 -14.39 -4.64 -7.11
C GLU A 344 -13.72 -4.13 -8.39
N PRO A 345 -12.74 -3.20 -8.29
CA PRO A 345 -11.98 -2.71 -9.44
C PRO A 345 -11.29 -3.82 -10.23
N LYS A 346 -10.88 -4.92 -9.56
CA LYS A 346 -10.25 -6.09 -10.17
C LYS A 346 -11.14 -6.75 -11.24
N PHE A 347 -12.46 -6.55 -11.15
CA PHE A 347 -13.44 -7.01 -12.13
C PHE A 347 -13.88 -5.87 -13.06
N GLN A 348 -14.30 -4.72 -12.50
CA GLN A 348 -14.89 -3.59 -13.24
C GLN A 348 -13.93 -2.91 -14.23
N GLU A 349 -12.63 -3.03 -14.02
CA GLU A 349 -11.63 -2.48 -14.94
C GLU A 349 -11.31 -3.41 -16.12
N ILE A 350 -11.71 -4.68 -16.03
CA ILE A 350 -11.53 -5.69 -17.08
C ILE A 350 -12.81 -5.94 -17.85
N ALA A 351 -13.97 -5.89 -17.20
CA ALA A 351 -15.25 -6.28 -17.79
C ALA A 351 -16.30 -5.16 -17.72
N VAL A 352 -17.17 -5.12 -18.71
CA VAL A 352 -18.30 -4.17 -18.79
C VAL A 352 -19.56 -4.89 -19.28
N GLU A 353 -20.69 -4.58 -18.67
CA GLU A 353 -21.98 -5.11 -19.10
C GLU A 353 -22.49 -4.36 -20.34
N THR A 354 -22.95 -5.12 -21.32
CA THR A 354 -23.52 -4.61 -22.58
C THR A 354 -24.83 -5.32 -22.92
N GLU A 355 -25.54 -4.87 -23.96
CA GLU A 355 -26.75 -5.54 -24.46
C GLU A 355 -26.50 -7.01 -24.90
N ARG A 356 -25.24 -7.37 -25.14
CA ARG A 356 -24.82 -8.72 -25.56
C ARG A 356 -24.32 -9.57 -24.40
N GLY A 357 -24.40 -9.07 -23.17
CA GLY A 357 -23.81 -9.64 -21.97
C GLY A 357 -22.49 -8.98 -21.61
N MET A 358 -21.68 -9.69 -20.83
CA MET A 358 -20.41 -9.19 -20.32
C MET A 358 -19.33 -9.24 -21.39
N GLU A 359 -18.77 -8.07 -21.71
CA GLU A 359 -17.71 -7.89 -22.69
C GLU A 359 -16.41 -7.38 -22.04
N ARG A 360 -15.29 -7.65 -22.69
CA ARG A 360 -13.96 -7.19 -22.30
C ARG A 360 -13.81 -5.69 -22.50
N LYS A 361 -13.48 -4.97 -21.42
CA LYS A 361 -13.10 -3.56 -21.38
C LYS A 361 -11.58 -3.36 -21.56
N SER A 362 -10.77 -4.21 -20.94
CA SER A 362 -9.30 -4.18 -21.00
C SER A 362 -8.71 -5.59 -21.01
N ASP A 363 -7.52 -5.75 -21.59
CA ASP A 363 -6.77 -7.02 -21.60
C ASP A 363 -6.00 -7.28 -20.30
N LEU A 364 -5.73 -6.22 -19.54
CA LEU A 364 -4.97 -6.29 -18.30
C LEU A 364 -5.26 -5.06 -17.45
N TRP A 365 -5.35 -5.27 -16.14
CA TRP A 365 -5.44 -4.22 -15.15
C TRP A 365 -4.50 -4.54 -13.99
N ILE A 366 -3.83 -3.52 -13.45
CA ILE A 366 -2.95 -3.64 -12.30
C ILE A 366 -3.43 -2.63 -11.27
N SER A 367 -3.67 -3.11 -10.04
CA SER A 367 -4.10 -2.25 -8.94
C SER A 367 -2.98 -1.31 -8.47
N PRO A 368 -3.33 -0.25 -7.74
CA PRO A 368 -2.39 0.39 -6.82
C PRO A 368 -1.79 -0.63 -5.84
N ILE A 369 -0.64 -0.29 -5.26
CA ILE A 369 0.00 -1.05 -4.20
C ILE A 369 -0.89 -1.00 -2.95
N ARG A 370 -1.19 -2.15 -2.36
CA ARG A 370 -2.02 -2.28 -1.15
C ARG A 370 -1.27 -3.07 -0.09
N TYR A 371 -1.44 -2.66 1.17
CA TYR A 371 -0.96 -3.42 2.31
C TYR A 371 -1.98 -4.49 2.68
N ASP A 372 -1.58 -5.75 2.64
CA ASP A 372 -2.35 -6.86 3.19
C ASP A 372 -1.93 -7.09 4.65
N ALA A 373 -2.86 -6.82 5.56
CA ALA A 373 -2.64 -6.97 7.00
C ALA A 373 -2.47 -8.42 7.44
N SER A 374 -3.00 -9.39 6.69
CA SER A 374 -2.94 -10.81 7.04
C SER A 374 -1.53 -11.38 6.78
N THR A 375 -0.93 -11.02 5.65
CA THR A 375 0.43 -11.43 5.28
C THR A 375 1.50 -10.43 5.71
N ARG A 376 1.09 -9.22 6.15
CA ARG A 376 1.95 -8.06 6.44
C ARG A 376 2.85 -7.68 5.27
N GLN A 377 2.34 -7.86 4.05
CA GLN A 377 3.08 -7.61 2.82
C GLN A 377 2.35 -6.58 1.98
N PHE A 378 3.11 -5.86 1.15
CA PHE A 378 2.53 -5.05 0.09
C PHE A 378 2.36 -5.92 -1.14
N GLN A 379 1.17 -5.83 -1.71
CA GLN A 379 0.81 -6.54 -2.91
C GLN A 379 0.12 -5.62 -3.90
N ILE A 380 0.14 -6.09 -5.14
CA ILE A 380 -0.66 -5.55 -6.24
C ILE A 380 -1.51 -6.69 -6.79
N ILE A 381 -2.67 -6.36 -7.33
CA ILE A 381 -3.53 -7.32 -8.03
C ILE A 381 -3.38 -7.07 -9.52
N VAL A 382 -3.11 -8.15 -10.26
CA VAL A 382 -3.15 -8.16 -11.72
C VAL A 382 -4.37 -8.95 -12.16
N SER A 383 -5.28 -8.30 -12.88
CA SER A 383 -6.46 -8.95 -13.44
C SER A 383 -6.33 -9.11 -14.95
N VAL A 384 -6.79 -10.25 -15.47
CA VAL A 384 -6.88 -10.52 -16.90
C VAL A 384 -8.22 -11.20 -17.26
N PRO A 385 -8.79 -10.87 -18.43
CA PRO A 385 -10.00 -11.52 -18.91
C PRO A 385 -9.73 -12.95 -19.35
N ILE A 386 -10.68 -13.85 -19.08
CA ILE A 386 -10.74 -15.18 -19.70
C ILE A 386 -11.77 -15.10 -20.83
N PRO A 387 -11.35 -15.05 -22.10
CA PRO A 387 -12.26 -14.84 -23.23
C PRO A 387 -13.12 -16.08 -23.50
N LEU A 388 -14.31 -15.86 -24.07
CA LEU A 388 -15.09 -16.92 -24.70
C LEU A 388 -14.30 -17.56 -25.85
N LYS A 389 -14.59 -18.83 -26.15
CA LYS A 389 -13.99 -19.52 -27.31
C LYS A 389 -14.43 -18.94 -28.66
N GLU A 390 -15.56 -18.23 -28.68
CA GLU A 390 -16.10 -17.62 -29.89
C GLU A 390 -15.34 -16.32 -30.23
N PRO A 391 -15.22 -15.96 -31.52
CA PRO A 391 -14.55 -14.72 -31.94
C PRO A 391 -15.45 -13.49 -31.69
N ASN A 392 -15.82 -13.28 -30.44
CA ASN A 392 -16.55 -12.13 -29.93
C ASN A 392 -15.72 -11.45 -28.81
N ASN A 393 -16.23 -10.35 -28.26
CA ASN A 393 -15.55 -9.66 -27.15
C ASN A 393 -16.02 -10.15 -25.77
N GLY A 394 -16.74 -11.28 -25.72
CA GLY A 394 -17.35 -11.81 -24.50
C GLY A 394 -16.36 -12.56 -23.61
N LEU A 395 -16.74 -12.70 -22.34
CA LEU A 395 -15.91 -13.28 -21.30
C LEU A 395 -16.54 -14.55 -20.69
N GLU A 396 -15.72 -15.56 -20.45
CA GLU A 396 -16.05 -16.67 -19.53
C GLU A 396 -15.94 -16.19 -18.07
N GLY A 397 -14.99 -15.30 -17.80
CA GLY A 397 -14.69 -14.83 -16.45
C GLY A 397 -13.41 -14.02 -16.37
N ILE A 398 -12.85 -13.89 -15.16
CA ILE A 398 -11.65 -13.09 -14.89
C ILE A 398 -10.73 -13.85 -13.94
N LEU A 399 -9.43 -13.83 -14.23
CA LEU A 399 -8.39 -14.24 -13.29
C LEU A 399 -7.81 -12.98 -12.63
N ALA A 400 -7.87 -12.91 -11.30
CA ALA A 400 -7.14 -11.93 -10.50
C ALA A 400 -5.99 -12.63 -9.76
N MET A 401 -4.78 -12.09 -9.89
CA MET A 401 -3.55 -12.62 -9.33
C MET A 401 -2.89 -11.59 -8.44
N GLY A 402 -2.74 -11.88 -7.16
CA GLY A 402 -1.95 -11.07 -6.24
C GLY A 402 -0.45 -11.33 -6.41
N LEU A 403 0.34 -10.25 -6.49
CA LEU A 403 1.80 -10.30 -6.57
C LEU A 403 2.43 -9.51 -5.42
N ALA A 404 3.39 -10.11 -4.73
CA ALA A 404 4.20 -9.45 -3.71
C ALA A 404 5.11 -8.39 -4.36
N ILE A 405 4.94 -7.12 -4.00
CA ILE A 405 5.59 -6.02 -4.71
C ILE A 405 7.11 -6.04 -4.55
N GLU A 406 7.60 -6.38 -3.36
CA GLU A 406 9.03 -6.39 -3.07
C GLU A 406 9.78 -7.36 -3.98
N LYS A 407 9.25 -8.58 -4.16
CA LYS A 407 9.86 -9.59 -5.04
C LYS A 407 9.72 -9.25 -6.52
N THR A 408 8.61 -8.62 -6.88
CA THR A 408 8.30 -8.21 -8.25
C THR A 408 9.29 -7.14 -8.72
N LEU A 409 9.53 -6.11 -7.90
CA LEU A 409 10.32 -4.95 -8.29
C LEU A 409 11.80 -5.00 -7.88
N HIS A 410 12.19 -5.80 -6.89
CA HIS A 410 13.61 -6.01 -6.58
C HIS A 410 14.40 -6.58 -7.79
N ASN A 411 13.77 -7.49 -8.54
CA ASN A 411 14.37 -8.03 -9.78
C ASN A 411 14.35 -7.03 -10.94
N TYR A 412 13.31 -6.18 -11.03
CA TYR A 412 13.22 -5.13 -12.04
C TYR A 412 14.41 -4.18 -11.97
N GLU A 413 14.66 -3.63 -10.78
CA GLU A 413 15.67 -2.60 -10.57
C GLU A 413 17.09 -3.12 -10.88
N ARG A 414 17.37 -4.37 -10.51
CA ARG A 414 18.63 -5.05 -10.90
C ARG A 414 18.79 -5.15 -12.42
N LEU A 415 17.71 -5.48 -13.14
CA LEU A 415 17.72 -5.62 -14.61
C LEU A 415 17.73 -4.27 -15.34
N ALA A 416 17.01 -3.29 -14.83
CA ALA A 416 16.98 -1.92 -15.35
C ALA A 416 18.39 -1.31 -15.31
N ARG A 417 19.12 -1.54 -14.22
CA ARG A 417 20.53 -1.14 -14.08
C ARG A 417 21.45 -1.82 -15.11
N ALA A 418 21.33 -3.14 -15.31
CA ALA A 418 22.14 -3.84 -16.30
C ALA A 418 21.92 -3.29 -17.72
N ARG A 419 20.68 -2.92 -18.06
CA ARG A 419 20.36 -2.30 -19.35
C ARG A 419 20.92 -0.88 -19.50
N SER A 420 20.84 -0.05 -18.45
CA SER A 420 21.41 1.31 -18.51
C SER A 420 22.93 1.30 -18.63
N GLU A 421 23.62 0.36 -17.97
CA GLU A 421 25.06 0.16 -18.10
C GLU A 421 25.46 -0.32 -19.51
N GLN A 422 24.65 -1.16 -20.17
CA GLN A 422 24.89 -1.59 -21.57
C GLN A 422 24.69 -0.45 -22.58
N VAL A 423 23.61 0.34 -22.44
CA VAL A 423 23.34 1.49 -23.33
C VAL A 423 24.39 2.59 -23.20
N ALA A 424 24.91 2.83 -21.98
CA ALA A 424 26.01 3.78 -21.76
C ALA A 424 27.33 3.34 -22.43
N MET A 425 27.50 2.03 -22.67
CA MET A 425 28.69 1.45 -23.30
C MET A 425 28.61 1.42 -24.84
N GLU A 426 27.40 1.56 -25.41
CA GLU A 426 27.14 1.54 -26.87
C GLU A 426 27.09 2.94 -27.50
N LEU A 427 27.08 4.03 -26.72
CA LEU A 427 27.16 5.39 -27.25
C LEU A 427 28.60 5.66 -27.75
N PRO A 428 28.81 6.05 -29.03
CA PRO A 428 30.14 6.40 -29.51
C PRO A 428 30.63 7.64 -28.78
N VAL A 429 31.86 7.59 -28.26
CA VAL A 429 32.59 8.77 -27.81
C VAL A 429 32.70 9.70 -29.02
N ALA A 430 31.93 10.79 -29.02
CA ALA A 430 32.08 11.83 -30.03
C ALA A 430 33.46 12.49 -29.82
N GLU A 431 34.36 12.30 -30.79
CA GLU A 431 35.66 12.97 -30.89
C GLU A 431 35.53 14.47 -31.18
#